data_AF-A0A1B7LX78-F1
#
_entry.id   AF-A0A1B7LX78-F1
#
_cell.length_a   1.000
_cell.length_b   1.000
_cell.length_c   1.000
_cell.angle_alpha   90.00
_cell.angle_beta   90.00
_cell.angle_gamma   90.00
#
_symmetry.space_group_name_H-M   'P 1'
#
loop_
_entity.id
_entity.type
_entity.pdbx_description
1 polymer ?
#
loop_
_entity_poly.entity_id
_entity_poly.type
_entity_poly.pdbx_seq_one_letter_code
_entity_poly.pdbx_strand_id
1 'polypeptide(L)'
;MQLSTPRTILLTLVTATTLTLTGCVADPDIADDLPDQGAPPTHVAEVTFPDSEVAQTSEWVVEEINGVRAINKQDWYPRVSPELSEDIPVDSLVGTLNSQLRPSLPFVPSDYEEPEPNYGITRLTPDLTAQPVDLHIQVDNTGLISALWYETVESDATTDTTEQPSDDGEEIPSDGLGQ
;
A
#
# COMPACT_ATOMS: atom_id res chain seq x y z
N MET A 1 -3.62 -71.23 -28.60
CA MET A 1 -3.21 -71.90 -27.35
C MET A 1 -1.91 -71.28 -26.88
N GLN A 2 -1.88 -70.93 -25.59
CA GLN A 2 -0.74 -70.72 -24.67
C GLN A 2 0.56 -71.47 -25.05
N LEU A 3 1.79 -71.14 -24.63
CA LEU A 3 2.38 -70.35 -23.54
C LEU A 3 3.89 -70.32 -23.84
N SER A 4 4.64 -69.32 -23.38
CA SER A 4 5.61 -69.52 -22.28
C SER A 4 6.60 -68.35 -22.21
N THR A 5 6.54 -67.65 -21.09
CA THR A 5 7.58 -66.73 -20.60
C THR A 5 8.78 -67.54 -20.10
N PRO A 6 9.99 -66.95 -20.10
CA PRO A 6 10.68 -66.89 -18.80
C PRO A 6 11.29 -65.52 -18.49
N ARG A 7 11.24 -65.22 -17.19
CA ARG A 7 11.82 -64.07 -16.48
C ARG A 7 13.36 -64.10 -16.49
N THR A 8 13.98 -62.94 -16.71
CA THR A 8 15.34 -62.59 -16.22
C THR A 8 15.37 -61.06 -16.09
N ILE A 9 15.05 -60.47 -14.93
CA ILE A 9 15.93 -60.14 -13.79
C ILE A 9 17.12 -59.22 -14.16
N LEU A 10 17.04 -57.98 -13.64
CA LEU A 10 18.11 -57.00 -13.31
C LEU A 10 18.90 -56.33 -14.46
N LEU A 11 18.76 -55.01 -14.62
CA LEU A 11 19.67 -54.05 -13.99
C LEU A 11 19.14 -52.61 -14.09
N THR A 12 19.07 -51.95 -12.94
CA THR A 12 18.73 -50.56 -12.72
C THR A 12 19.84 -49.64 -13.25
N LEU A 13 19.51 -48.65 -14.07
CA LEU A 13 20.36 -47.46 -14.26
C LEU A 13 19.50 -46.23 -13.96
N VAL A 14 19.56 -45.76 -12.71
CA VAL A 14 19.02 -44.45 -12.32
C VAL A 14 20.05 -43.43 -12.79
N THR A 15 19.83 -42.85 -13.96
CA THR A 15 20.59 -41.67 -14.39
C THR A 15 20.03 -40.47 -13.63
N ALA A 16 20.67 -40.11 -12.52
CA ALA A 16 20.39 -38.88 -11.80
C ALA A 16 20.86 -37.69 -12.66
N THR A 17 19.96 -37.09 -13.40
CA THR A 17 20.19 -35.82 -14.08
C THR A 17 20.15 -34.72 -13.03
N THR A 18 21.33 -34.33 -12.51
CA THR A 18 21.46 -33.11 -11.70
C THR A 18 21.17 -31.90 -12.58
N LEU A 19 19.96 -31.35 -12.48
CA LEU A 19 19.69 -29.99 -12.90
C LEU A 19 20.49 -29.06 -11.99
N THR A 20 21.57 -28.51 -12.50
CA THR A 20 22.21 -27.33 -11.92
C THR A 20 21.25 -26.16 -12.09
N LEU A 21 20.40 -25.92 -11.10
CA LEU A 21 19.77 -24.62 -10.94
C LEU A 21 20.90 -23.61 -10.73
N THR A 22 21.16 -22.79 -11.73
CA THR A 22 21.82 -21.50 -11.56
C THR A 22 20.93 -20.64 -10.67
N GLY A 23 21.08 -20.80 -9.36
CA GLY A 23 20.57 -19.86 -8.39
C GLY A 23 21.30 -18.53 -8.61
N CYS A 24 20.55 -17.49 -8.96
CA CYS A 24 21.00 -16.12 -8.85
C CYS A 24 21.43 -15.90 -7.39
N VAL A 25 22.74 -15.97 -7.14
CA VAL A 25 23.31 -15.48 -5.89
C VAL A 25 23.09 -13.98 -5.94
N ALA A 26 22.13 -13.49 -5.17
CA ALA A 26 22.02 -12.08 -4.88
C ALA A 26 23.37 -11.65 -4.31
N ASP A 27 24.03 -10.73 -5.00
CA ASP A 27 25.31 -10.16 -4.61
C ASP A 27 25.10 -9.44 -3.26
N PRO A 28 25.69 -9.92 -2.15
CA PRO A 28 25.49 -9.33 -0.84
C PRO A 28 26.04 -7.91 -0.74
N ASP A 29 26.96 -7.51 -1.63
CA ASP A 29 27.57 -6.18 -1.62
C ASP A 29 26.62 -5.08 -2.17
N ILE A 30 25.50 -5.45 -2.81
CA ILE A 30 24.48 -4.50 -3.31
C ILE A 30 23.37 -4.24 -2.27
N ALA A 31 23.19 -5.13 -1.28
CA ALA A 31 22.13 -4.98 -0.28
C ALA A 31 22.40 -3.87 0.76
N ASP A 32 23.68 -3.53 0.99
CA ASP A 32 24.11 -2.57 2.02
C ASP A 32 24.04 -1.09 1.58
N ASP A 33 23.77 -0.79 0.30
CA ASP A 33 23.78 0.58 -0.25
C ASP A 33 22.39 1.04 -0.72
N LEU A 34 21.34 0.42 -0.18
CA LEU A 34 19.96 0.88 -0.35
C LEU A 34 19.67 1.97 0.69
N PRO A 35 19.18 3.16 0.28
CA PRO A 35 18.87 4.23 1.22
C PRO A 35 17.81 3.76 2.23
N ASP A 36 18.15 3.84 3.52
CA ASP A 36 17.25 3.50 4.63
C ASP A 36 15.96 4.33 4.54
N GLN A 37 14.83 3.66 4.32
CA GLN A 37 13.50 4.26 4.28
C GLN A 37 12.86 4.37 5.68
N GLY A 38 13.61 4.04 6.74
CA GLY A 38 13.07 3.94 8.09
C GLY A 38 12.31 2.62 8.31
N ALA A 39 11.96 2.38 9.57
CA ALA A 39 11.15 1.21 9.93
C ALA A 39 9.65 1.50 9.69
N PRO A 40 8.87 0.52 9.19
CA PRO A 40 7.42 0.66 9.06
C PRO A 40 6.75 1.06 10.39
N PRO A 41 5.70 1.89 10.35
CA PRO A 41 4.95 2.26 11.55
C PRO A 41 4.44 1.05 12.32
N THR A 42 4.69 0.99 13.63
CA THR A 42 4.29 -0.14 14.48
C THR A 42 3.00 0.14 15.27
N HIS A 43 2.41 1.31 15.10
CA HIS A 43 1.22 1.73 15.86
C HIS A 43 -0.10 1.32 15.18
N VAL A 44 -0.03 0.76 13.97
CA VAL A 44 -1.15 0.15 13.25
C VAL A 44 -0.78 -1.26 12.78
N ALA A 45 -1.78 -2.10 12.58
CA ALA A 45 -1.61 -3.38 11.91
C ALA A 45 -1.75 -3.21 10.39
N GLU A 46 -0.95 -3.96 9.65
CA GLU A 46 -1.07 -4.07 8.20
C GLU A 46 -2.30 -4.93 7.83
N VAL A 47 -3.06 -4.49 6.83
CA VAL A 47 -4.15 -5.28 6.26
C VAL A 47 -3.67 -6.19 5.15
N THR A 48 -4.38 -7.31 4.98
CA THR A 48 -4.19 -8.19 3.83
C THR A 48 -5.18 -7.81 2.73
N PHE A 49 -4.69 -7.56 1.52
CA PHE A 49 -5.52 -7.31 0.36
C PHE A 49 -6.27 -8.59 -0.05
N PRO A 50 -7.57 -8.49 -0.41
CA PRO A 50 -8.32 -9.62 -0.93
C PRO A 50 -7.89 -9.99 -2.36
N ASP A 51 -8.29 -11.17 -2.83
CA ASP A 51 -8.00 -11.67 -4.18
C ASP A 51 -8.94 -11.04 -5.25
N SER A 52 -8.91 -9.71 -5.41
CA SER A 52 -9.61 -8.98 -6.49
C SER A 52 -8.62 -8.25 -7.41
N GLU A 53 -9.05 -7.88 -8.62
CA GLU A 53 -8.17 -7.15 -9.57
C GLU A 53 -7.79 -5.76 -9.03
N VAL A 54 -8.76 -5.05 -8.43
CA VAL A 54 -8.52 -3.72 -7.86
C VAL A 54 -7.70 -3.78 -6.57
N ALA A 55 -7.85 -4.84 -5.76
CA ALA A 55 -7.03 -5.07 -4.58
C ALA A 55 -5.57 -5.36 -4.95
N GLN A 56 -5.33 -6.24 -5.92
CA GLN A 56 -3.98 -6.50 -6.44
C GLN A 56 -3.32 -5.25 -7.04
N THR A 57 -4.12 -4.41 -7.71
CA THR A 57 -3.63 -3.12 -8.22
C THR A 57 -3.31 -2.17 -7.08
N SER A 58 -4.13 -2.15 -6.03
CA SER A 58 -3.88 -1.33 -4.83
C SER A 58 -2.63 -1.75 -4.09
N GLU A 59 -2.44 -3.05 -3.88
CA GLU A 59 -1.23 -3.62 -3.31
C GLU A 59 0.00 -3.22 -4.13
N TRP A 60 -0.04 -3.39 -5.46
CA TRP A 60 1.06 -2.99 -6.33
C TRP A 60 1.39 -1.50 -6.24
N VAL A 61 0.39 -0.62 -6.20
CA VAL A 61 0.64 0.83 -6.04
C VAL A 61 1.27 1.13 -4.68
N VAL A 62 0.83 0.48 -3.61
CA VAL A 62 1.41 0.65 -2.27
C VAL A 62 2.86 0.17 -2.24
N GLU A 63 3.18 -0.95 -2.88
CA GLU A 63 4.55 -1.44 -3.04
C GLU A 63 5.43 -0.44 -3.79
N GLU A 64 4.93 0.14 -4.88
CA GLU A 64 5.65 1.17 -5.65
C GLU A 64 5.93 2.43 -4.82
N ILE A 65 4.93 2.88 -4.04
CA ILE A 65 5.08 4.04 -3.14
C ILE A 65 6.14 3.75 -2.07
N ASN A 66 6.04 2.60 -1.40
CA ASN A 66 6.96 2.16 -0.35
C ASN A 66 8.33 1.67 -0.88
N GLY A 67 8.49 1.58 -2.20
CA GLY A 67 9.73 1.17 -2.84
C GLY A 67 10.91 2.03 -2.41
N VAL A 68 12.08 1.41 -2.26
CA VAL A 68 13.31 2.11 -1.83
C VAL A 68 13.73 3.20 -2.82
N ARG A 69 13.44 3.00 -4.11
CA ARG A 69 13.78 3.93 -5.18
C ARG A 69 12.57 4.79 -5.54
N ALA A 70 12.84 5.95 -6.14
CA ALA A 70 11.80 6.72 -6.78
C ALA A 70 10.99 5.88 -7.77
N ILE A 71 9.68 6.07 -7.75
CA ILE A 71 8.75 5.38 -8.64
C ILE A 71 9.19 5.66 -10.08
N ASN A 72 9.37 4.59 -10.83
CA ASN A 72 9.82 4.67 -12.21
C ASN A 72 8.62 4.67 -13.16
N LYS A 73 8.45 5.77 -13.89
CA LYS A 73 7.36 5.94 -14.86
C LYS A 73 7.28 4.85 -15.94
N GLN A 74 8.41 4.20 -16.28
CA GLN A 74 8.40 3.13 -17.28
C GLN A 74 7.57 1.93 -16.83
N ASP A 75 7.50 1.68 -15.52
CA ASP A 75 6.73 0.58 -14.94
C ASP A 75 5.23 0.92 -14.88
N TRP A 76 4.88 2.20 -15.00
CA TRP A 76 3.52 2.73 -14.93
C TRP A 76 2.82 2.89 -16.28
N TYR A 77 3.53 3.18 -17.38
CA TYR A 77 2.91 3.28 -18.70
C TYR A 77 2.06 2.07 -19.13
N PRO A 78 2.45 0.81 -18.86
CA PRO A 78 1.61 -0.34 -19.22
C PRO A 78 0.48 -0.62 -18.22
N ARG A 79 0.40 0.13 -17.10
CA ARG A 79 -0.56 -0.06 -16.00
C ARG A 79 -1.67 0.98 -15.99
N VAL A 80 -1.44 2.13 -16.62
CA VAL A 80 -2.39 3.25 -16.68
C VAL A 80 -3.21 3.16 -17.96
N SER A 81 -4.53 3.36 -17.85
CA SER A 81 -5.42 3.32 -19.01
C SER A 81 -5.08 4.46 -19.99
N PRO A 82 -5.29 4.25 -21.30
CA PRO A 82 -5.09 5.31 -22.29
C PRO A 82 -5.92 6.56 -21.95
N GLU A 83 -7.17 6.37 -21.53
CA GLU A 83 -8.10 7.44 -21.15
C GLU A 83 -7.53 8.29 -20.00
N LEU A 84 -7.04 7.66 -18.92
CA LEU A 84 -6.41 8.39 -17.81
C LEU A 84 -5.14 9.11 -18.28
N SER A 85 -4.33 8.48 -19.13
CA SER A 85 -3.08 9.06 -19.62
C SER A 85 -3.27 10.27 -20.54
N GLU A 86 -4.44 10.36 -21.20
CA GLU A 86 -4.84 11.52 -22.02
C GLU A 86 -5.22 12.72 -21.14
N ASP A 87 -5.86 12.48 -20.00
CA ASP A 87 -6.24 13.52 -19.03
C ASP A 87 -5.06 13.95 -18.14
N ILE A 88 -4.32 12.98 -17.60
CA ILE A 88 -3.18 13.18 -16.71
C ILE A 88 -2.01 12.34 -17.24
N PRO A 89 -0.97 12.97 -17.81
CA PRO A 89 0.21 12.25 -18.26
C PRO A 89 0.82 11.41 -17.14
N VAL A 90 1.24 10.17 -17.44
CA VAL A 90 1.83 9.24 -16.46
C VAL A 90 3.02 9.87 -15.72
N ASP A 91 3.83 10.69 -16.39
CA ASP A 91 4.92 11.45 -15.79
C ASP A 91 4.45 12.37 -14.66
N SER A 92 3.32 13.05 -14.84
CA SER A 92 2.73 13.94 -13.85
C SER A 92 2.12 13.18 -12.68
N LEU A 93 1.47 12.04 -12.96
CA LEU A 93 0.92 11.14 -11.94
C LEU A 93 2.05 10.62 -11.04
N VAL A 94 3.07 9.99 -11.63
CA VAL A 94 4.24 9.46 -10.91
C VAL A 94 5.04 10.56 -10.23
N GLY A 95 5.15 11.74 -10.85
CA GLY A 95 5.77 12.91 -10.25
C GLY A 95 5.04 13.36 -8.98
N THR A 96 3.70 13.32 -8.99
CA THR A 96 2.86 13.64 -7.83
C THR A 96 3.08 12.65 -6.68
N LEU A 97 3.05 11.35 -6.96
CA LEU A 97 3.29 10.32 -5.94
C LEU A 97 4.67 10.46 -5.31
N ASN A 98 5.72 10.66 -6.13
CA ASN A 98 7.09 10.86 -5.65
C ASN A 98 7.27 12.14 -4.82
N SER A 99 6.58 13.22 -5.17
CA SER A 99 6.78 14.53 -4.53
C SER A 99 5.85 14.81 -3.35
N GLN A 100 4.67 14.19 -3.30
CA GLN A 100 3.66 14.48 -2.28
C GLN A 100 3.43 13.33 -1.31
N LEU A 101 3.43 12.06 -1.76
CA LEU A 101 3.22 10.91 -0.88
C LEU A 101 4.53 10.37 -0.30
N ARG A 102 5.53 10.12 -1.15
CA ARG A 102 6.79 9.48 -0.72
C ARG A 102 7.59 10.23 0.37
N PRO A 103 7.49 11.56 0.55
CA PRO A 103 8.15 12.21 1.68
C PRO A 103 7.66 11.77 3.06
N SER A 104 6.47 11.15 3.15
CA SER A 104 5.89 10.64 4.40
C SER A 104 6.14 9.14 4.62
N LEU A 105 6.98 8.52 3.80
CA LEU A 105 7.38 7.12 3.96
C LEU A 105 8.05 6.86 5.33
N PRO A 106 7.93 5.64 5.85
CA PRO A 106 7.23 4.48 5.26
C PRO A 106 5.72 4.47 5.60
N PHE A 107 4.89 3.92 4.69
CA PHE A 107 3.46 3.72 4.94
C PHE A 107 3.14 2.25 5.25
N VAL A 108 2.18 2.02 6.15
CA VAL A 108 1.50 0.74 6.33
C VAL A 108 0.08 0.84 5.80
N PRO A 109 -0.38 -0.05 4.90
CA PRO A 109 -1.78 -0.13 4.54
C PRO A 109 -2.56 -0.64 5.75
N SER A 110 -3.30 0.23 6.43
CA SER A 110 -3.96 -0.07 7.71
C SER A 110 -5.45 -0.35 7.57
N ASP A 111 -6.03 -0.07 6.41
CA ASP A 111 -7.40 -0.40 6.05
C ASP A 111 -7.54 -0.60 4.54
N TYR A 112 -8.50 -1.43 4.12
CA TYR A 112 -8.85 -1.62 2.72
C TYR A 112 -10.35 -1.84 2.56
N GLU A 113 -10.97 -1.03 1.70
CA GLU A 113 -12.37 -1.14 1.34
C GLU A 113 -12.52 -1.24 -0.19
N GLU A 114 -13.51 -2.00 -0.64
CA GLU A 114 -13.86 -2.12 -2.06
C GLU A 114 -15.35 -1.76 -2.24
N PRO A 115 -15.70 -0.46 -2.34
CA PRO A 115 -17.10 -0.03 -2.45
C PRO A 115 -17.78 -0.52 -3.73
N GLU A 116 -17.00 -0.70 -4.80
CA GLU A 116 -17.46 -1.23 -6.09
C GLU A 116 -16.42 -2.23 -6.63
N PRO A 117 -16.80 -3.22 -7.46
CA PRO A 117 -15.89 -4.29 -7.90
C PRO A 117 -14.61 -3.84 -8.62
N ASN A 118 -14.59 -2.61 -9.11
CA ASN A 118 -13.45 -2.02 -9.81
C ASN A 118 -12.89 -0.79 -9.09
N TYR A 119 -13.28 -0.54 -7.84
CA TYR A 119 -12.88 0.63 -7.07
C TYR A 119 -12.48 0.24 -5.65
N GLY A 120 -11.24 0.55 -5.29
CA GLY A 120 -10.63 0.25 -3.99
C GLY A 120 -10.17 1.52 -3.29
N ILE A 121 -10.29 1.51 -1.96
CA ILE A 121 -9.80 2.57 -1.07
C ILE A 121 -8.83 1.90 -0.09
N THR A 122 -7.58 2.34 -0.09
CA THR A 122 -6.55 1.84 0.82
C THR A 122 -6.12 2.95 1.76
N ARG A 123 -6.27 2.75 3.07
CA ARG A 123 -5.74 3.70 4.05
C ARG A 123 -4.25 3.48 4.24
N LEU A 124 -3.45 4.48 3.89
CA LEU A 124 -2.00 4.48 4.11
C LEU A 124 -1.71 5.28 5.37
N THR A 125 -1.24 4.58 6.40
CA THR A 125 -0.84 5.19 7.67
C THR A 125 0.67 5.35 7.72
N PRO A 126 1.19 6.58 7.76
CA PRO A 126 2.61 6.85 7.96
C PRO A 126 2.97 6.75 9.45
N ASP A 127 4.20 7.13 9.82
CA ASP A 127 4.54 7.33 11.23
C ASP A 127 3.77 8.55 11.81
N LEU A 128 3.76 8.68 13.15
CA LEU A 128 2.98 9.68 13.90
C LEU A 128 3.34 11.14 13.56
N THR A 129 4.36 11.38 12.75
CA THR A 129 4.78 12.71 12.27
C THR A 129 4.03 13.20 11.05
N ALA A 130 3.26 12.34 10.38
CA ALA A 130 2.49 12.68 9.18
C ALA A 130 1.03 12.22 9.30
N GLN A 131 0.17 12.80 8.49
CA GLN A 131 -1.26 12.44 8.47
C GLN A 131 -1.48 11.20 7.59
N PRO A 132 -2.36 10.27 8.00
CA PRO A 132 -2.82 9.20 7.13
C PRO A 132 -3.47 9.75 5.86
N VAL A 133 -3.41 8.97 4.78
CA VAL A 133 -4.09 9.28 3.53
C VAL A 133 -4.93 8.09 3.10
N ASP A 134 -6.08 8.36 2.50
CA ASP A 134 -6.88 7.35 1.81
C ASP A 134 -6.52 7.42 0.32
N LEU A 135 -5.99 6.31 -0.19
CA LEU A 135 -5.59 6.14 -1.59
C LEU A 135 -6.73 5.47 -2.36
N HIS A 136 -7.22 6.16 -3.37
CA HIS A 136 -8.34 5.73 -4.19
C HIS A 136 -7.84 5.23 -5.54
N ILE A 137 -8.20 4.00 -5.89
CA ILE A 137 -7.80 3.36 -7.14
C ILE A 137 -9.04 2.80 -7.83
N GLN A 138 -9.20 3.14 -9.10
CA GLN A 138 -10.17 2.54 -9.98
C GLN A 138 -9.49 1.83 -11.13
N VAL A 139 -9.98 0.65 -11.49
CA VAL A 139 -9.54 -0.11 -12.66
C VAL A 139 -10.62 -0.14 -13.74
N ASP A 140 -10.22 -0.19 -15.01
CA ASP A 140 -11.12 -0.42 -16.14
C ASP A 140 -11.34 -1.92 -16.40
N ASN A 141 -12.16 -2.22 -17.41
CA ASN A 141 -12.48 -3.60 -17.82
C ASN A 141 -11.28 -4.40 -18.39
N THR A 142 -10.13 -3.75 -18.58
CA THR A 142 -8.87 -4.37 -19.02
C THR A 142 -7.89 -4.56 -17.86
N GLY A 143 -8.27 -4.17 -16.64
CA GLY A 143 -7.44 -4.23 -15.45
C GLY A 143 -6.40 -3.11 -15.38
N LEU A 144 -6.56 -2.03 -16.14
CA LEU A 144 -5.67 -0.86 -16.10
C LEU A 144 -6.24 0.20 -15.17
N ILE A 145 -5.35 0.97 -14.53
CA ILE A 145 -5.73 2.08 -13.65
C ILE A 145 -6.41 3.16 -14.49
N SER A 146 -7.70 3.36 -14.24
CA SER A 146 -8.54 4.37 -14.89
C SER A 146 -8.74 5.63 -14.04
N ALA A 147 -8.57 5.52 -12.72
CA ALA A 147 -8.47 6.66 -11.82
C ALA A 147 -7.52 6.37 -10.66
N LEU A 148 -6.73 7.37 -10.27
CA LEU A 148 -5.90 7.31 -9.07
C LEU A 148 -5.83 8.70 -8.43
N TRP A 149 -6.17 8.79 -7.15
CA TRP A 149 -6.05 10.00 -6.35
C TRP A 149 -5.96 9.65 -4.87
N TYR A 150 -5.66 10.63 -4.02
CA TYR A 150 -5.64 10.44 -2.57
C TYR A 150 -6.20 11.66 -1.85
N GLU A 151 -6.67 11.45 -0.64
CA GLU A 151 -7.06 12.51 0.30
C GLU A 151 -6.43 12.29 1.67
N THR A 152 -6.18 13.38 2.40
CA THR A 152 -5.71 13.29 3.78
C THR A 152 -6.87 12.98 4.70
N VAL A 153 -6.69 12.02 5.61
CA VAL A 153 -7.67 11.72 6.64
C VAL A 153 -7.47 12.71 7.79
N GLU A 154 -8.43 13.61 7.99
CA GLU A 154 -8.42 14.50 9.14
C GLU A 154 -8.55 13.65 10.41
N SER A 155 -7.56 13.73 11.31
CA SER A 155 -7.71 13.15 12.64
C SER A 155 -8.58 14.09 13.48
N ASP A 156 -9.70 13.58 14.01
CA ASP A 156 -10.54 14.23 15.03
C ASP A 156 -9.82 14.36 16.40
N ALA A 157 -8.53 14.67 16.40
CA ALA A 157 -7.77 15.02 17.59
C ALA A 157 -8.12 16.47 18.02
N THR A 158 -9.41 16.74 18.21
CA THR A 158 -9.91 17.85 19.02
C THR A 158 -11.23 17.45 19.68
N THR A 159 -11.26 16.31 20.37
CA THR A 159 -12.14 16.19 21.54
C THR A 159 -11.42 16.84 22.72
N ASP A 160 -11.28 18.15 22.67
CA ASP A 160 -10.93 18.91 23.87
C ASP A 160 -12.21 19.08 24.67
N THR A 161 -12.29 18.25 25.71
CA THR A 161 -13.17 18.39 26.85
C THR A 161 -13.35 19.86 27.23
N THR A 162 -14.53 20.39 26.99
CA THR A 162 -15.12 21.34 27.94
C THR A 162 -16.49 20.77 28.34
N GLU A 163 -16.45 19.71 29.15
CA GLU A 163 -17.42 19.61 30.24
C GLU A 163 -17.24 20.90 31.07
N GLN A 164 -17.98 21.95 30.72
CA GLN A 164 -18.23 23.03 31.64
C GLN A 164 -19.34 22.49 32.57
N PRO A 165 -19.03 22.15 33.83
CA PRO A 165 -20.12 21.91 34.78
C PRO A 165 -20.92 23.21 34.83
N SER A 166 -22.21 23.12 34.52
CA SER A 166 -23.18 24.14 34.88
C SER A 166 -23.20 24.21 36.41
N ASP A 167 -22.34 25.08 36.95
CA ASP A 167 -22.32 25.47 38.36
C ASP A 167 -23.51 26.40 38.60
N ASP A 168 -24.58 25.79 39.10
CA ASP A 168 -25.71 26.49 39.70
C ASP A 168 -25.25 27.17 40.99
N GLY A 169 -25.22 28.51 41.00
CA GLY A 169 -25.38 29.31 42.21
C GLY A 169 -24.22 30.25 42.56
N GLU A 170 -24.49 31.55 42.51
CA GLU A 170 -24.52 32.46 43.68
C GLU A 170 -24.43 33.92 43.16
N GLU A 171 -25.57 34.55 42.86
CA GLU A 171 -25.62 36.02 42.65
C GLU A 171 -25.34 36.69 43.99
N ILE A 172 -24.10 37.15 44.20
CA ILE A 172 -23.76 38.08 45.28
C ILE A 172 -24.00 39.50 44.76
N PRO A 173 -25.00 40.27 45.25
CA PRO A 173 -25.13 41.67 44.90
C PRO A 173 -24.03 42.48 45.60
N SER A 174 -23.00 42.89 44.85
CA SER A 174 -22.02 43.87 45.32
C SER A 174 -22.58 45.28 45.17
N ASP A 175 -23.15 45.78 46.26
CA ASP A 175 -23.44 47.18 46.52
C ASP A 175 -22.15 48.03 46.38
N GLY A 176 -22.17 49.17 45.65
CA GLY A 176 -20.98 50.02 45.56
C GLY A 176 -20.96 51.19 44.56
N LEU A 177 -21.72 52.24 44.86
CA LEU A 177 -21.38 53.68 44.75
C LEU A 177 -20.81 54.26 43.43
N GLY A 178 -21.52 55.26 42.86
CA GLY A 178 -20.88 56.32 42.06
C GLY A 178 -21.80 57.23 41.25
N GLN A 179 -22.04 58.43 41.79
CA GLN A 179 -22.62 59.67 41.21
C GLN A 179 -24.13 59.86 41.31
#